data_AF-A0AA39NCV5-F1
#
_entry.id   AF-A0AA39NCV5-F1
#
_cell.length_a   1.000
_cell.length_b   1.000
_cell.length_c   1.000
_cell.angle_alpha   90.00
_cell.angle_beta   90.00
_cell.angle_gamma   90.00
#
_symmetry.space_group_name_H-M   'P 1'
#
loop_
_entity.id
_entity.type
_entity.pdbx_description
1 polymer ?
#
loop_
_entity_poly.entity_id
_entity_poly.type
_entity_poly.pdbx_seq_one_letter_code
_entity_poly.pdbx_strand_id
1 'polypeptide(L)'
;DYERKFPEDKRYEELGPAARVWRTYLEECATFDVQMVSEWRDGLDVLLIFAGLFSAVVTTFVAQTSQSLQLDYGQVTASLLFEFINVQRAATNGSLVNEVPRSGLTPFSNFRPAASDAWVNGLWFTSLSFSLATALFVVLTKQWIHQYMTVPSGTPRDRCRVRQFRYMGLQKWGVRFIIGLLPVLLSVSLGVFLVGLVLYLAP
;
A
#
# COMPACT_ATOMS: atom_id res chain seq x y z
N ASP A 1 -13.96 -36.46 -22.52
CA ASP A 1 -14.95 -37.55 -22.45
C ASP A 1 -14.98 -38.09 -21.03
N TYR A 2 -15.95 -37.65 -20.23
CA TYR A 2 -16.06 -37.99 -18.81
C TYR A 2 -16.51 -39.44 -18.58
N GLU A 3 -17.11 -40.08 -19.58
CA GLU A 3 -17.54 -41.49 -19.53
C GLU A 3 -16.36 -42.45 -19.58
N ARG A 4 -15.26 -42.03 -20.21
CA ARG A 4 -14.00 -42.77 -20.18
C ARG A 4 -13.18 -42.55 -18.90
N LYS A 5 -13.38 -41.43 -18.22
CA LYS A 5 -12.55 -40.99 -17.09
C LYS A 5 -13.12 -41.41 -15.74
N PHE A 6 -14.45 -41.44 -15.62
CA PHE A 6 -15.14 -41.94 -14.44
C PHE A 6 -16.11 -43.06 -14.86
N PRO A 7 -15.92 -44.30 -14.38
CA PRO A 7 -16.85 -45.39 -14.70
C PRO A 7 -18.25 -45.09 -14.15
N GLU A 8 -19.27 -45.68 -14.76
CA GLU A 8 -20.65 -45.59 -14.26
C GLU A 8 -20.72 -46.08 -12.80
N ASP A 9 -21.50 -45.36 -11.99
CA ASP A 9 -21.73 -45.80 -10.62
C ASP A 9 -22.64 -47.05 -10.65
N LYS A 10 -22.65 -47.80 -9.55
CA LYS A 10 -23.59 -48.92 -9.44
C LYS A 10 -25.01 -48.37 -9.41
N ARG A 11 -25.95 -49.13 -9.97
CA ARG A 11 -27.39 -48.82 -9.89
C ARG A 11 -27.77 -48.54 -8.42
N TYR A 12 -28.37 -47.37 -8.18
CA TYR A 12 -28.72 -46.78 -6.86
C TYR A 12 -27.59 -46.07 -6.08
N GLU A 13 -26.34 -46.10 -6.54
CA GLU A 13 -25.20 -45.36 -5.94
C GLU A 13 -24.91 -44.01 -6.63
N GLU A 14 -25.65 -43.66 -7.68
CA GLU A 14 -25.53 -42.43 -8.49
C GLU A 14 -25.65 -41.11 -7.70
N LEU A 15 -26.26 -41.16 -6.51
CA LEU A 15 -26.41 -40.01 -5.59
C LEU A 15 -25.53 -40.14 -4.34
N GLY A 16 -24.70 -41.19 -4.28
CA GLY A 16 -23.82 -41.49 -3.18
C GLY A 16 -22.77 -40.40 -2.93
N PRO A 17 -22.12 -40.40 -1.74
CA PRO A 17 -21.10 -39.41 -1.40
C PRO A 17 -19.86 -39.47 -2.29
N ALA A 18 -19.65 -40.59 -2.99
CA ALA A 18 -18.54 -40.81 -3.92
C ALA A 18 -18.97 -40.89 -5.39
N ALA A 19 -20.23 -40.54 -5.69
CA ALA A 19 -20.80 -40.64 -7.04
C ALA A 19 -20.01 -39.85 -8.09
N ARG A 20 -20.05 -40.35 -9.31
CA ARG A 20 -19.44 -39.81 -10.51
C ARG A 20 -19.80 -38.35 -10.75
N VAL A 21 -21.03 -37.94 -10.44
CA VAL A 21 -21.46 -36.53 -10.57
C VAL A 21 -20.60 -35.58 -9.73
N TRP A 22 -20.26 -35.95 -8.50
CA TRP A 22 -19.43 -35.13 -7.62
C TRP A 22 -17.97 -35.09 -8.09
N ARG A 23 -17.45 -36.19 -8.62
CA ARG A 23 -16.08 -36.26 -9.16
C ARG A 23 -15.95 -35.40 -10.42
N THR A 24 -16.92 -35.50 -11.32
CA THR A 24 -16.99 -34.71 -12.55
C THR A 24 -17.11 -33.21 -12.22
N TYR A 25 -17.98 -32.86 -11.27
CA TYR A 25 -18.13 -31.49 -10.80
C TYR A 25 -16.83 -30.91 -10.19
N LEU A 26 -16.14 -31.68 -9.35
CA LEU A 26 -14.87 -31.24 -8.75
C LEU A 26 -13.80 -31.00 -9.80
N GLU A 27 -13.74 -31.83 -10.84
CA GLU A 27 -12.76 -31.68 -11.91
C GLU A 27 -13.00 -30.40 -12.72
N GLU A 28 -14.23 -30.19 -13.19
CA GLU A 28 -14.61 -28.96 -13.91
C GLU A 28 -14.38 -27.71 -13.05
N CYS A 29 -14.77 -27.77 -11.77
CA CYS A 29 -14.57 -26.67 -10.84
C CYS A 29 -13.08 -26.41 -10.57
N ALA A 30 -12.26 -27.46 -10.48
CA ALA A 30 -10.82 -27.29 -10.28
C ALA A 30 -10.17 -26.58 -11.47
N THR A 31 -10.56 -26.92 -12.71
CA THR A 31 -10.06 -26.22 -13.90
C THR A 31 -10.46 -24.74 -13.88
N PHE A 32 -11.74 -24.44 -13.59
CA PHE A 32 -12.23 -23.07 -13.47
C PHE A 32 -11.53 -22.29 -12.35
N ASP A 33 -11.38 -22.90 -11.16
CA ASP A 33 -10.78 -22.27 -9.99
C ASP A 33 -9.30 -21.97 -10.23
N VAL A 34 -8.56 -22.90 -10.85
CA VAL A 34 -7.15 -22.68 -11.21
C VAL A 34 -6.99 -21.51 -12.17
N GLN A 35 -7.79 -21.46 -13.24
CA GLN A 35 -7.73 -20.36 -14.22
C GLN A 35 -8.02 -19.02 -13.55
N MET A 36 -9.16 -18.90 -12.85
CA MET A 36 -9.55 -17.67 -12.15
C MET A 36 -8.51 -17.23 -11.11
N VAL A 37 -7.97 -18.17 -10.32
CA VAL A 37 -6.99 -17.86 -9.28
C VAL A 37 -5.64 -17.47 -9.86
N SER A 38 -5.22 -18.07 -10.99
CA SER A 38 -3.95 -17.74 -11.64
C SER A 38 -3.94 -16.28 -12.11
N GLU A 39 -4.99 -15.83 -12.80
CA GLU A 39 -5.12 -14.45 -13.26
C GLU A 39 -5.07 -13.44 -12.11
N TRP A 40 -5.77 -13.72 -11.01
CA TRP A 40 -5.74 -12.83 -9.85
C TRP A 40 -4.39 -12.83 -9.17
N ARG A 41 -3.75 -13.99 -9.04
CA ARG A 41 -2.44 -14.09 -8.39
C ARG A 41 -1.39 -13.30 -9.16
N ASP A 42 -1.35 -13.45 -10.48
CA ASP A 42 -0.40 -12.75 -11.33
C ASP A 42 -0.60 -11.22 -11.25
N GLY A 43 -1.85 -10.76 -11.30
CA GLY A 43 -2.17 -9.33 -11.12
C GLY A 43 -1.78 -8.79 -9.73
N LEU A 44 -2.02 -9.58 -8.68
CA LEU A 44 -1.66 -9.24 -7.31
C LEU A 44 -0.14 -9.27 -7.08
N ASP A 45 0.61 -10.15 -7.76
CA ASP A 45 2.07 -10.18 -7.73
C ASP A 45 2.67 -8.90 -8.30
N VAL A 46 2.24 -8.48 -9.49
CA VAL A 46 2.68 -7.24 -10.11
C VAL A 46 2.34 -6.03 -9.24
N LEU A 47 1.12 -5.97 -8.69
CA LEU A 47 0.69 -4.86 -7.86
C LEU A 47 1.50 -4.76 -6.56
N LEU A 48 1.88 -5.90 -5.96
CA LEU A 48 2.69 -5.93 -4.74
C LEU A 48 4.12 -5.40 -5.00
N ILE A 49 4.72 -5.79 -6.13
CA ILE A 49 6.05 -5.31 -6.52
C ILE A 49 6.00 -3.80 -6.73
N PHE A 50 5.00 -3.31 -7.48
CA PHE A 50 4.84 -1.89 -7.69
C PHE A 50 4.61 -1.13 -6.37
N ALA A 51 3.71 -1.61 -5.51
CA ALA A 51 3.43 -1.00 -4.21
C ALA A 51 4.70 -0.92 -3.34
N GLY A 52 5.51 -1.98 -3.32
CA GLY A 52 6.76 -2.01 -2.56
C GLY A 52 7.78 -0.99 -3.07
N LEU A 53 8.04 -0.99 -4.38
CA LEU A 53 8.98 -0.06 -5.02
C LEU A 53 8.52 1.40 -4.86
N PHE A 54 7.25 1.67 -5.11
CA PHE A 54 6.68 3.00 -4.96
C PHE A 54 6.74 3.47 -3.50
N SER A 55 6.38 2.62 -2.54
CA SER A 55 6.48 2.96 -1.11
C SER A 55 7.92 3.29 -0.70
N ALA A 56 8.91 2.57 -1.23
CA ALA A 56 10.32 2.85 -0.94
C ALA A 56 10.72 4.26 -1.43
N VAL A 57 10.34 4.60 -2.67
CA VAL A 57 10.59 5.93 -3.25
C VAL A 57 9.91 7.02 -2.42
N VAL A 58 8.60 6.90 -2.15
CA VAL A 58 7.86 7.89 -1.34
C VAL A 58 8.44 8.01 0.06
N THR A 59 8.89 6.91 0.67
CA THR A 59 9.53 6.93 2.00
C THR A 59 10.81 7.76 1.99
N THR A 60 11.62 7.71 0.91
CA THR A 60 12.82 8.57 0.79
C THR A 60 12.44 10.05 0.77
N PHE A 61 11.41 10.44 0.01
CA PHE A 61 10.92 11.81 -0.04
C PHE A 61 10.36 12.27 1.32
N VAL A 62 9.52 11.44 1.94
CA VAL A 62 8.98 11.70 3.28
C VAL A 62 10.09 11.84 4.31
N ALA A 63 11.11 10.99 4.29
CA ALA A 63 12.24 11.07 5.21
C ALA A 63 12.99 12.40 5.05
N GLN A 64 13.20 12.86 3.81
CA GLN A 64 13.84 14.15 3.53
C GLN A 64 12.98 15.34 3.97
N THR A 65 11.72 15.41 3.58
CA THR A 65 10.86 16.58 3.91
C THR A 65 10.36 16.58 5.34
N SER A 66 10.40 15.45 6.04
CA SER A 66 10.09 15.41 7.48
C SER A 66 11.11 16.20 8.31
N GLN A 67 12.35 16.32 7.82
CA GLN A 67 13.38 17.16 8.45
C GLN A 67 13.05 18.65 8.31
N SER A 68 12.42 19.07 7.20
CA SER A 68 11.95 20.45 6.99
C SER A 68 10.83 20.85 7.96
N LEU A 69 10.16 19.90 8.60
CA LEU A 69 9.18 20.16 9.67
C LEU A 69 9.84 20.39 11.03
N GLN A 70 11.17 20.38 11.11
CA GLN A 70 11.94 20.67 12.32
C GLN A 70 12.75 21.96 12.14
N LEU A 71 13.06 22.60 13.26
CA LEU A 71 13.93 23.79 13.28
C LEU A 71 15.31 23.41 12.74
N ASP A 72 15.75 24.07 11.67
CA ASP A 72 17.11 23.89 11.13
C ASP A 72 18.13 24.57 12.05
N TYR A 73 18.72 23.79 12.95
CA TYR A 73 19.78 24.25 13.84
C TYR A 73 21.02 24.76 13.09
N GLY A 74 21.24 24.33 11.84
CA GLY A 74 22.27 24.87 10.96
C GLY A 74 22.00 26.32 10.59
N GLN A 75 20.77 26.64 10.18
CA GLN A 75 20.37 28.02 9.93
C GLN A 75 20.36 28.88 11.20
N VAL A 76 19.88 28.35 12.33
CA VAL A 76 19.93 29.07 13.61
C VAL A 76 21.38 29.40 13.99
N THR A 77 22.29 28.44 13.84
CA THR A 77 23.71 28.66 14.13
C THR A 77 24.32 29.67 13.17
N ALA A 78 24.03 29.57 11.87
CA ALA A 78 24.51 30.51 10.87
C ALA A 78 24.00 31.94 11.11
N SER A 79 22.73 32.11 11.49
CA SER A 79 22.15 33.43 11.79
C SER A 79 22.77 34.05 13.04
N LEU A 80 22.99 33.26 14.09
CA LEU A 80 23.68 33.69 15.31
C LEU A 80 25.15 34.02 15.05
N LEU A 81 25.85 33.25 14.22
CA LEU A 81 27.22 33.56 13.80
C LEU A 81 27.29 34.86 12.99
N PHE A 82 26.33 35.09 12.09
CA PHE A 82 26.25 36.33 11.31
C PHE A 82 26.00 37.55 12.22
N GLU A 83 25.12 37.41 13.22
CA GLU A 83 24.92 38.43 14.27
C GLU A 83 26.23 38.69 15.03
N PHE A 84 26.93 37.64 15.47
CA PHE A 84 28.19 37.76 16.20
C PHE A 84 29.25 38.52 15.39
N ILE A 85 29.42 38.19 14.10
CA ILE A 85 30.34 38.88 13.20
C ILE A 85 29.97 40.35 13.03
N ASN A 86 28.67 40.65 12.90
CA ASN A 86 28.19 42.03 12.76
C ASN A 86 28.44 42.86 14.03
N VAL A 87 28.23 42.27 15.22
CA VAL A 87 28.54 42.92 16.51
C VAL A 87 30.03 43.21 16.62
N GLN A 88 30.90 42.27 16.22
CA GLN A 88 32.35 42.48 16.24
C GLN A 88 32.79 43.59 15.28
N ARG A 89 32.21 43.66 14.08
CA ARG A 89 32.46 44.74 13.12
C ARG A 89 31.97 46.09 13.65
N ALA A 90 30.79 46.12 14.26
CA ALA A 90 30.21 47.33 14.84
C ALA A 90 31.08 47.88 15.99
N ALA A 91 31.58 47.01 16.87
CA ALA A 91 32.50 47.37 17.95
C ALA A 91 33.83 47.93 17.43
N THR A 92 34.35 47.37 16.34
CA THR A 92 35.61 47.83 15.72
C THR A 92 35.45 49.19 15.03
N ASN A 93 34.28 49.44 14.43
CA ASN A 93 33.97 50.70 13.75
C ASN A 93 33.45 51.81 14.69
N GLY A 94 33.38 51.56 16.00
CA GLY A 94 32.90 52.54 16.99
C GLY A 94 31.39 52.79 16.98
N SER A 95 30.62 51.98 16.24
CA SER A 95 29.15 52.05 16.22
C SER A 95 28.53 51.36 17.44
N LEU A 96 27.35 51.81 17.85
CA LEU A 96 26.63 51.26 19.00
C LEU A 96 26.12 49.84 18.68
N VAL A 97 26.36 48.89 19.59
CA VAL A 97 25.93 47.48 19.44
C VAL A 97 24.42 47.34 19.21
N ASN A 98 23.62 48.28 19.71
CA ASN A 98 22.16 48.32 19.50
C ASN A 98 21.73 48.63 18.06
N GLU A 99 22.62 49.12 17.20
CA GLU A 99 22.32 49.35 15.77
C GLU A 99 22.48 48.09 14.92
N VAL A 100 23.03 47.00 15.48
CA VAL A 100 23.16 45.72 14.78
C VAL A 100 21.80 45.01 14.72
N PRO A 101 21.32 44.61 13.53
CA PRO A 101 20.12 43.79 13.42
C PRO A 101 20.27 42.48 14.20
N ARG A 102 19.40 42.27 15.18
CA ARG A 102 19.36 41.01 15.95
C ARG A 102 18.94 39.85 15.04
N SER A 103 19.48 38.65 15.30
CA SER A 103 19.07 37.44 14.58
C SER A 103 17.57 37.22 14.73
N GLY A 104 16.88 37.00 13.60
CA GLY A 104 15.46 36.65 13.58
C GLY A 104 15.16 35.24 14.09
N LEU A 105 16.18 34.39 14.20
CA LEU A 105 16.09 33.04 14.76
C LEU A 105 16.84 32.95 16.09
N THR A 106 16.23 32.27 17.07
CA THR A 106 16.84 31.93 18.36
C THR A 106 16.60 30.44 18.68
N PRO A 107 17.41 29.81 19.54
CA PRO A 107 17.22 28.41 19.94
C PRO A 107 15.87 28.14 20.64
N PHE A 108 15.21 29.20 21.12
CA PHE A 108 13.91 29.14 21.80
C PHE A 108 12.77 29.69 20.94
N SER A 109 13.02 29.98 19.67
CA SER A 109 12.00 30.47 18.76
C SER A 109 10.91 29.41 18.54
N ASN A 110 9.64 29.83 18.58
CA ASN A 110 8.52 28.94 18.30
C ASN A 110 8.52 28.58 16.81
N PHE A 111 9.13 27.45 16.46
CA PHE A 111 9.14 26.96 15.09
C PHE A 111 7.72 26.63 14.65
N ARG A 112 7.28 27.28 13.57
CA ARG A 112 6.07 26.90 12.83
C ARG A 112 6.50 26.58 11.41
N PRO A 113 6.38 25.31 10.97
CA PRO A 113 6.70 24.97 9.59
C PRO A 113 5.81 25.76 8.63
N ALA A 114 6.33 26.06 7.45
CA ALA A 114 5.55 26.73 6.43
C ALA A 114 4.32 25.87 6.09
N ALA A 115 3.18 26.52 5.82
CA ALA A 115 1.95 25.79 5.51
C ALA A 115 2.14 24.88 4.28
N SER A 116 2.94 25.31 3.29
CA SER A 116 3.36 24.53 2.13
C SER A 116 4.03 23.21 2.54
N ASP A 117 4.99 23.26 3.46
CA ASP A 117 5.75 22.08 3.90
C ASP A 117 4.87 21.08 4.63
N ALA A 118 3.90 21.57 5.40
CA ALA A 118 2.90 20.75 6.06
C ALA A 118 1.96 20.06 5.05
N TRP A 119 1.50 20.78 4.01
CA TRP A 119 0.67 20.22 2.95
C TRP A 119 1.42 19.16 2.13
N VAL A 120 2.66 19.44 1.70
CA VAL A 120 3.48 18.51 0.93
C VAL A 120 3.74 17.23 1.73
N ASN A 121 4.18 17.36 2.99
CA ASN A 121 4.39 16.18 3.85
C ASN A 121 3.08 15.41 4.04
N GLY A 122 1.96 16.09 4.30
CA GLY A 122 0.65 15.45 4.44
C GLY A 122 0.23 14.65 3.20
N LEU A 123 0.44 15.22 2.00
CA LEU A 123 0.16 14.53 0.74
C LEU A 123 1.05 13.30 0.54
N TRP A 124 2.34 13.39 0.87
CA TRP A 124 3.24 12.24 0.71
C TRP A 124 3.00 11.16 1.77
N PHE A 125 2.69 11.51 3.02
CA PHE A 125 2.26 10.55 4.03
C PHE A 125 0.96 9.84 3.66
N THR A 126 -0.03 10.58 3.13
CA THR A 126 -1.29 9.98 2.67
C THR A 126 -1.07 9.06 1.47
N SER A 127 -0.25 9.49 0.50
CA SER A 127 0.17 8.63 -0.62
C SER A 127 0.83 7.34 -0.12
N LEU A 128 1.82 7.43 0.76
CA LEU A 128 2.49 6.27 1.36
C LEU A 128 1.50 5.34 2.08
N SER A 129 0.56 5.91 2.84
CA SER A 129 -0.45 5.16 3.58
C SER A 129 -1.35 4.34 2.65
N PHE A 130 -1.82 4.95 1.55
CA PHE A 130 -2.63 4.23 0.55
C PHE A 130 -1.85 3.13 -0.17
N SER A 131 -0.57 3.36 -0.47
CA SER A 131 0.30 2.35 -1.07
C SER A 131 0.49 1.14 -0.14
N LEU A 132 0.79 1.38 1.14
CA LEU A 132 0.94 0.32 2.14
C LEU A 132 -0.38 -0.40 2.42
N ALA A 133 -1.50 0.32 2.47
CA ALA A 133 -2.83 -0.28 2.60
C ALA A 133 -3.12 -1.22 1.41
N THR A 134 -2.81 -0.78 0.18
CA THR A 134 -2.95 -1.63 -1.02
C THR A 134 -2.11 -2.90 -0.88
N ALA A 135 -0.85 -2.77 -0.50
CA ALA A 135 0.04 -3.92 -0.30
C ALA A 135 -0.52 -4.90 0.76
N LEU A 136 -1.06 -4.39 1.87
CA LEU A 136 -1.68 -5.20 2.90
C LEU A 136 -2.90 -5.97 2.38
N PHE A 137 -3.81 -5.30 1.64
CA PHE A 137 -4.97 -5.97 1.06
C PHE A 137 -4.58 -6.99 -0.02
N VAL A 138 -3.52 -6.72 -0.79
CA VAL A 138 -2.96 -7.70 -1.75
C VAL A 138 -2.51 -8.97 -1.02
N VAL A 139 -1.78 -8.84 0.08
CA VAL A 139 -1.31 -9.98 0.88
C VAL A 139 -2.49 -10.75 1.50
N LEU A 140 -3.47 -10.05 2.09
CA LEU A 140 -4.66 -10.70 2.65
C LEU A 140 -5.45 -11.46 1.59
N THR A 141 -5.63 -10.87 0.41
CA THR A 141 -6.33 -11.51 -0.70
C THR A 141 -5.58 -12.75 -1.18
N LYS A 142 -4.24 -12.69 -1.26
CA LYS A 142 -3.41 -13.86 -1.57
C LYS A 142 -3.53 -14.97 -0.55
N GLN A 143 -3.49 -14.65 0.74
CA GLN A 143 -3.67 -15.63 1.81
C GLN A 143 -5.05 -16.30 1.72
N TRP A 144 -6.07 -15.52 1.42
CA TRP A 144 -7.44 -16.02 1.27
C TRP A 144 -7.61 -16.91 0.04
N ILE A 145 -7.04 -16.51 -1.10
CA ILE A 145 -6.99 -17.30 -2.34
C ILE A 145 -6.22 -18.62 -2.12
N HIS A 146 -5.10 -18.56 -1.41
CA HIS A 146 -4.34 -19.76 -1.06
C HIS A 146 -5.19 -20.72 -0.23
N GLN A 147 -5.87 -20.22 0.80
CA GLN A 147 -6.78 -21.00 1.63
C GLN A 147 -7.97 -21.55 0.83
N TYR A 148 -8.50 -20.80 -0.14
CA TYR A 148 -9.56 -21.25 -1.03
C TYR A 148 -9.15 -22.51 -1.80
N MET A 149 -7.94 -22.51 -2.36
CA MET A 149 -7.37 -23.62 -3.15
C MET A 149 -6.96 -24.84 -2.32
N THR A 150 -6.90 -24.74 -0.99
CA THR A 150 -6.59 -25.90 -0.15
C THR A 150 -7.69 -26.96 -0.27
N VAL A 151 -7.32 -28.16 -0.72
CA VAL A 151 -8.27 -29.27 -0.92
C VAL A 151 -8.73 -29.80 0.44
N PRO A 152 -10.04 -29.77 0.76
CA PRO A 152 -10.56 -30.32 2.01
C PRO A 152 -10.42 -31.85 2.05
N SER A 153 -10.17 -32.40 3.24
CA SER A 153 -10.29 -33.84 3.49
C SER A 153 -11.77 -34.28 3.46
N GLY A 154 -12.03 -35.56 3.16
CA GLY A 154 -13.37 -36.14 3.12
C GLY A 154 -13.81 -36.65 1.75
N THR A 155 -15.10 -36.97 1.63
CA THR A 155 -15.72 -37.55 0.43
C THR A 155 -15.82 -36.52 -0.71
N PRO A 156 -15.93 -36.95 -1.98
CA PRO A 156 -16.15 -36.04 -3.10
C PRO A 156 -17.32 -35.07 -2.87
N ARG A 157 -18.45 -35.55 -2.33
CA ARG A 157 -19.60 -34.71 -1.99
C ARG A 157 -19.28 -33.63 -0.94
N ASP A 158 -18.53 -33.98 0.10
CA ASP A 158 -18.17 -33.02 1.15
C ASP A 158 -17.24 -31.94 0.61
N ARG A 159 -16.27 -32.32 -0.22
CA ARG A 159 -15.37 -31.39 -0.91
C ARG A 159 -16.16 -30.43 -1.80
N CYS A 160 -17.14 -30.91 -2.56
CA CYS A 160 -18.03 -30.06 -3.37
C CYS A 160 -18.75 -29.01 -2.52
N ARG A 161 -19.32 -29.44 -1.38
CA ARG A 161 -20.05 -28.56 -0.46
C ARG A 161 -19.17 -27.48 0.15
N VAL A 162 -17.98 -27.86 0.63
CA VAL A 162 -17.02 -26.92 1.21
C VAL A 162 -16.53 -25.91 0.16
N ARG A 163 -16.19 -26.37 -1.05
CA ARG A 163 -15.80 -25.49 -2.16
C ARG A 163 -16.92 -24.53 -2.51
N GLN A 164 -18.16 -25.02 -2.62
CA GLN A 164 -19.31 -24.18 -2.95
C GLN A 164 -19.58 -23.13 -1.86
N PHE A 165 -19.49 -23.51 -0.59
CA PHE A 165 -19.62 -22.58 0.53
C PHE A 165 -18.54 -21.48 0.47
N ARG A 166 -17.28 -21.84 0.21
CA ARG A 166 -16.19 -20.88 0.05
C ARG A 166 -16.40 -19.96 -1.15
N TYR A 167 -16.89 -20.50 -2.28
CA TYR A 167 -17.18 -19.72 -3.48
C TYR A 167 -18.34 -18.74 -3.27
N MET A 168 -19.41 -19.16 -2.59
CA MET A 168 -20.49 -18.27 -2.17
C MET A 168 -19.98 -17.18 -1.22
N GLY A 169 -19.07 -17.53 -0.31
CA GLY A 169 -18.35 -16.56 0.52
C GLY A 169 -17.59 -15.53 -0.31
N LEU A 170 -16.87 -15.98 -1.35
CA LEU A 170 -16.11 -15.12 -2.26
C LEU A 170 -17.01 -14.10 -2.95
N GLN A 171 -18.17 -14.55 -3.44
CA GLN A 171 -19.17 -13.68 -4.06
C GLN A 171 -19.80 -12.72 -3.05
N LYS A 172 -20.19 -13.21 -1.86
CA LYS A 172 -20.84 -12.39 -0.82
C LYS A 172 -19.92 -11.28 -0.29
N TRP A 173 -18.63 -11.57 -0.14
CA TRP A 173 -17.62 -10.60 0.29
C TRP A 173 -17.13 -9.69 -0.85
N GLY A 174 -17.53 -9.96 -2.10
CA GLY A 174 -17.15 -9.13 -3.25
C GLY A 174 -15.64 -9.14 -3.51
N VAL A 175 -14.93 -10.26 -3.29
CA VAL A 175 -13.47 -10.33 -3.43
C VAL A 175 -13.01 -9.88 -4.83
N ARG A 176 -13.79 -10.19 -5.87
CA ARG A 176 -13.55 -9.70 -7.24
C ARG A 176 -13.55 -8.19 -7.34
N PHE A 177 -14.47 -7.53 -6.64
CA PHE A 177 -14.55 -6.07 -6.59
C PHE A 177 -13.35 -5.49 -5.84
N ILE A 178 -12.96 -6.09 -4.72
CA ILE A 178 -11.76 -5.68 -3.97
C ILE A 178 -10.52 -5.77 -4.87
N ILE A 179 -10.30 -6.91 -5.55
CA ILE A 179 -9.16 -7.10 -6.46
C ILE A 179 -9.16 -6.05 -7.57
N GLY A 180 -10.33 -5.71 -8.12
CA GLY A 180 -10.46 -4.65 -9.13
C GLY A 180 -10.21 -3.23 -8.58
N LEU A 181 -10.45 -2.99 -7.30
CA LEU A 181 -10.24 -1.70 -6.64
C LEU A 181 -8.76 -1.44 -6.30
N LEU A 182 -7.98 -2.49 -6.01
CA LEU A 182 -6.59 -2.34 -5.56
C LEU A 182 -5.70 -1.55 -6.54
N PRO A 183 -5.71 -1.81 -7.86
CA PRO A 183 -4.97 -0.99 -8.82
C PRO A 183 -5.38 0.48 -8.83
N VAL A 184 -6.67 0.75 -8.61
CA VAL A 184 -7.20 2.13 -8.55
C VAL A 184 -6.68 2.84 -7.31
N LEU A 185 -6.71 2.19 -6.14
CA LEU A 185 -6.22 2.76 -4.89
C LEU A 185 -4.75 3.18 -5.00
N LEU A 186 -3.95 2.33 -5.64
CA LEU A 186 -2.53 2.56 -5.87
C LEU A 186 -2.25 3.59 -6.96
N SER A 187 -3.12 3.69 -7.97
CA SER A 187 -3.07 4.80 -8.94
C SER A 187 -3.43 6.14 -8.29
N VAL A 188 -4.40 6.16 -7.38
CA VAL A 188 -4.74 7.36 -6.59
C VAL A 188 -3.57 7.76 -5.70
N SER A 189 -2.92 6.80 -5.05
CA SER A 189 -1.70 7.02 -4.26
C SER A 189 -0.59 7.68 -5.09
N LEU A 190 -0.36 7.20 -6.33
CA LEU A 190 0.56 7.83 -7.28
C LEU A 190 0.14 9.25 -7.65
N GLY A 191 -1.15 9.47 -7.93
CA GLY A 191 -1.69 10.80 -8.24
C GLY A 191 -1.48 11.80 -7.10
N VAL A 192 -1.76 11.40 -5.87
CA VAL A 192 -1.53 12.23 -4.66
C VAL A 192 -0.04 12.55 -4.50
N PHE A 193 0.85 11.59 -4.75
CA PHE A 193 2.29 11.82 -4.71
C PHE A 193 2.74 12.85 -5.75
N LEU A 194 2.25 12.72 -6.99
CA LEU A 194 2.58 13.66 -8.07
C LEU A 194 2.08 15.07 -7.77
N VAL A 195 0.89 15.22 -7.18
CA VAL A 195 0.39 16.54 -6.72
C VAL A 195 1.32 17.12 -5.65
N GLY A 196 1.73 16.33 -4.67
CA GLY A 196 2.72 16.75 -3.67
C GLY A 196 4.07 17.14 -4.29
N LEU A 197 4.50 16.44 -5.34
CA LEU A 197 5.73 16.74 -6.07
C LEU A 197 5.64 18.05 -6.84
N VAL A 198 4.52 18.32 -7.51
CA VAL A 198 4.28 19.61 -8.18
C VAL A 198 4.29 20.76 -7.17
N LEU A 199 3.64 20.59 -6.01
CA LEU A 199 3.65 21.61 -4.95
C LEU A 199 5.04 21.81 -4.33
N TYR A 200 5.85 20.77 -4.24
CA TYR A 200 7.23 20.86 -3.74
C TYR A 200 8.16 21.59 -4.72
N LEU A 201 7.94 21.44 -6.03
CA LEU A 201 8.72 22.10 -7.10
C LEU A 201 8.20 23.50 -7.46
N ALA A 202 6.95 23.82 -7.17
CA ALA A 202 6.36 25.12 -7.44
C ALA A 202 6.88 26.15 -6.42
N PRO A 203 7.57 27.22 -6.86
CA PRO A 203 8.15 28.25 -5.99
C PRO A 203 7.10 29.14 -5.31
#